data_AF-A0A8J5BNC4-F1
#
_entry.id   AF-A0A8J5BNC4-F1
#
_cell.length_a   1.000
_cell.length_b   1.000
_cell.length_c   1.000
_cell.angle_alpha   90.00
_cell.angle_beta   90.00
_cell.angle_gamma   90.00
#
_symmetry.space_group_name_H-M   'P 1'
#
loop_
_entity.id
_entity.type
_entity.pdbx_description
1 polymer ?
#
loop_
_entity_poly.entity_id
_entity_poly.type
_entity_poly.pdbx_seq_one_letter_code
_entity_poly.pdbx_strand_id
1 'polypeptide(L)'
;MVCEKGEEIRVHTQILAALWPYFAKMMSNDKEKTERIMRIDYPKDWVARLILSIYKQQVAVISFDEATGLLILADVYLLPDSSEEAIHHIKQLVDEETSSEDLLLGWKRSREARNDEMKRFFASTIAKRDPLSQPELFEGWDKDMCVELYLDTLATITRE
;
A
#
# COMPACT_ATOMS: atom_id res chain seq x y z
N MET A 1 -11.14 0.30 -16.31
CA MET A 1 -10.88 1.09 -15.09
C MET A 1 -10.16 2.35 -15.48
N VAL A 2 -10.50 3.46 -14.85
CA VAL A 2 -9.84 4.75 -15.02
C VAL A 2 -9.16 5.08 -13.69
N CYS A 3 -7.85 5.27 -13.71
CA CYS A 3 -7.02 5.53 -12.55
C CYS A 3 -6.88 7.04 -12.31
N GLU A 4 -6.05 7.42 -11.35
CA GLU A 4 -5.61 8.81 -11.19
C GLU A 4 -5.10 9.36 -12.54
N LYS A 5 -5.31 10.65 -12.80
CA LYS A 5 -4.91 11.34 -14.05
C LYS A 5 -5.59 10.82 -15.32
N GLY A 6 -6.62 9.98 -15.20
CA GLY A 6 -7.44 9.52 -16.32
C GLY A 6 -6.84 8.32 -17.07
N GLU A 7 -5.82 7.67 -16.52
CA GLU A 7 -5.17 6.55 -17.18
C GLU A 7 -6.03 5.27 -17.16
N GLU A 8 -6.10 4.56 -18.29
CA GLU A 8 -6.97 3.40 -18.42
C GLU A 8 -6.25 2.06 -18.20
N ILE A 9 -6.90 1.17 -17.44
CA ILE A 9 -6.57 -0.25 -17.34
C ILE A 9 -7.75 -1.07 -17.86
N ARG A 10 -7.48 -1.89 -18.89
CA ARG A 10 -8.46 -2.82 -19.46
C ARG A 10 -8.50 -4.10 -18.63
N VAL A 11 -9.70 -4.50 -18.23
CA VAL A 11 -9.94 -5.68 -17.40
C VAL A 11 -11.07 -6.53 -17.97
N HIS A 12 -11.06 -7.82 -17.67
CA HIS A 12 -12.16 -8.70 -18.01
C HIS A 12 -13.24 -8.60 -16.94
N THR A 13 -14.27 -7.77 -17.17
CA THR A 13 -15.33 -7.45 -16.19
C THR A 13 -15.93 -8.70 -15.53
N GLN A 14 -16.19 -9.75 -16.30
CA GLN A 14 -16.78 -11.00 -15.78
C GLN A 14 -15.84 -11.73 -14.83
N ILE A 15 -14.55 -11.83 -15.18
CA ILE A 15 -13.53 -12.48 -14.35
C ILE A 15 -13.35 -11.68 -13.06
N LEU A 16 -13.20 -10.36 -13.20
CA LEU A 16 -12.97 -9.50 -12.05
C LEU A 16 -14.18 -9.44 -11.11
N ALA A 17 -15.40 -9.44 -11.63
CA ALA A 17 -16.61 -9.53 -10.81
C ALA A 17 -16.75 -10.88 -10.09
N ALA A 18 -16.24 -11.97 -10.67
CA ALA A 18 -16.24 -13.27 -10.00
C ALA A 18 -15.24 -13.32 -8.84
N LEU A 19 -14.12 -12.60 -8.94
CA LEU A 19 -13.02 -12.64 -7.97
C LEU A 19 -13.07 -11.52 -6.93
N TRP A 20 -13.71 -10.40 -7.25
CA TRP A 20 -13.74 -9.21 -6.41
C TRP A 20 -15.18 -8.75 -6.13
N PRO A 21 -15.76 -9.12 -4.97
CA PRO A 21 -17.15 -8.83 -4.65
C PRO A 21 -17.50 -7.33 -4.64
N TYR A 22 -16.55 -6.47 -4.25
CA TYR A 22 -16.72 -5.03 -4.30
C TYR A 22 -16.95 -4.57 -5.75
N PHE A 23 -16.11 -5.02 -6.68
CA PHE A 23 -16.28 -4.74 -8.11
C PHE A 23 -17.62 -5.24 -8.65
N ALA A 24 -18.04 -6.45 -8.27
CA ALA A 24 -19.33 -7.00 -8.69
C ALA A 24 -20.51 -6.14 -8.22
N LYS A 25 -20.49 -5.71 -6.95
CA LYS A 25 -21.52 -4.83 -6.37
C LYS A 25 -21.54 -3.48 -7.07
N MET A 26 -20.37 -2.91 -7.31
CA MET A 26 -20.22 -1.61 -7.96
C MET A 26 -20.79 -1.64 -9.39
N MET A 27 -20.42 -2.65 -10.18
CA MET A 27 -20.94 -2.89 -11.53
C MET A 27 -22.43 -3.26 -11.59
N SER A 28 -23.07 -3.58 -10.46
CA SER A 28 -24.51 -3.83 -10.39
C SER A 28 -25.34 -2.54 -10.31
N ASN A 29 -24.71 -1.40 -9.98
CA ASN A 29 -25.37 -0.09 -9.97
C ASN A 29 -25.55 0.45 -11.40
N ASP A 30 -26.74 0.99 -11.70
CA ASP A 30 -27.13 1.36 -13.07
C ASP A 30 -26.18 2.36 -13.76
N LYS A 31 -25.64 3.35 -13.03
CA LYS A 31 -24.75 4.38 -13.62
C LYS A 31 -23.44 3.79 -14.16
N GLU A 32 -22.75 3.00 -13.36
CA GLU A 32 -21.48 2.40 -13.75
C GLU A 32 -21.66 1.23 -14.71
N LYS A 33 -22.80 0.55 -14.64
CA LYS A 33 -23.18 -0.49 -15.60
C LYS A 33 -23.38 0.08 -17.01
N THR A 34 -23.94 1.28 -17.14
CA THR A 34 -24.11 1.97 -18.43
C THR A 34 -22.78 2.44 -18.98
N GLU A 35 -21.91 3.03 -18.15
CA GLU A 35 -20.60 3.55 -18.59
C GLU A 35 -19.53 2.45 -18.74
N ARG A 36 -19.71 1.30 -18.07
CA ARG A 36 -18.71 0.22 -17.94
C ARG A 36 -17.34 0.69 -17.44
N ILE A 37 -17.33 1.78 -16.67
CA ILE A 37 -16.13 2.43 -16.15
C ILE A 37 -16.19 2.43 -14.63
N MET A 38 -15.16 1.85 -14.02
CA MET A 38 -14.82 2.05 -12.61
C MET A 38 -13.72 3.11 -12.52
N ARG A 39 -13.93 4.14 -11.69
CA ARG A 39 -12.91 5.14 -11.35
C ARG A 39 -12.23 4.74 -10.04
N ILE A 40 -10.90 4.78 -10.02
CA ILE A 40 -10.05 4.49 -8.87
C ILE A 40 -9.07 5.65 -8.73
N ASP A 41 -9.14 6.40 -7.64
CA ASP A 41 -8.35 7.61 -7.42
C ASP A 41 -6.95 7.29 -6.87
N TYR A 42 -6.25 6.37 -7.54
CA TYR A 42 -4.88 5.95 -7.18
C TYR A 42 -4.00 5.81 -8.42
N PRO A 43 -2.66 5.86 -8.25
CA PRO A 43 -1.71 5.70 -9.34
C PRO A 43 -1.96 4.41 -10.12
N LYS A 44 -1.86 4.49 -11.45
CA LYS A 44 -2.10 3.35 -12.35
C LYS A 44 -1.28 2.12 -11.97
N ASP A 45 -0.02 2.29 -11.59
CA ASP A 45 0.87 1.18 -11.27
C ASP A 45 0.38 0.41 -10.03
N TRP A 46 -0.12 1.11 -9.02
CA TRP A 46 -0.70 0.48 -7.83
C TRP A 46 -1.96 -0.31 -8.19
N VAL A 47 -2.85 0.31 -8.98
CA VAL A 47 -4.08 -0.35 -9.45
C VAL A 47 -3.75 -1.56 -10.32
N ALA A 48 -2.74 -1.47 -11.18
CA ALA A 48 -2.29 -2.58 -12.00
C ALA A 48 -1.80 -3.75 -11.12
N ARG A 49 -1.04 -3.48 -10.05
CA ARG A 49 -0.63 -4.52 -9.09
C ARG A 49 -1.80 -5.14 -8.36
N LEU A 50 -2.78 -4.33 -7.94
CA LEU A 50 -4.01 -4.86 -7.33
C LEU A 50 -4.72 -5.85 -8.26
N ILE A 51 -4.88 -5.50 -9.53
CA ILE A 51 -5.55 -6.37 -10.51
C ILE A 51 -4.77 -7.66 -10.75
N LEU A 52 -3.44 -7.60 -10.85
CA LEU A 52 -2.59 -8.79 -10.99
C LEU A 52 -2.70 -9.72 -9.77
N SER A 53 -2.68 -9.15 -8.56
CA SER A 53 -2.88 -9.87 -7.30
C SER A 53 -4.23 -10.58 -7.27
N ILE A 54 -5.33 -9.90 -7.64
CA ILE A 54 -6.67 -10.50 -7.70
C ILE A 54 -6.74 -11.66 -8.70
N TYR A 55 -6.06 -11.55 -9.84
CA TYR A 55 -5.98 -12.64 -10.82
C TYR A 55 -5.04 -13.77 -10.40
N LYS A 56 -4.41 -13.68 -9.22
CA LYS A 56 -3.41 -14.64 -8.72
C LYS A 56 -2.29 -14.88 -9.73
N GLN A 57 -1.95 -13.85 -10.50
CA GLN A 57 -0.84 -13.92 -11.43
C GLN A 57 0.44 -13.62 -10.65
N GLN A 58 1.36 -14.59 -10.63
CA GLN A 58 2.65 -14.37 -10.01
C GLN A 58 3.36 -13.23 -10.72
N VAL A 59 3.69 -12.20 -9.94
CA VAL A 59 4.49 -11.08 -10.40
C VAL A 59 5.93 -11.32 -9.95
N ALA A 60 6.85 -11.47 -10.91
CA ALA A 60 8.25 -11.74 -10.59
C ALA A 60 8.98 -10.51 -10.00
N VAL A 61 8.52 -9.29 -10.32
CA VAL A 61 9.17 -8.04 -9.90
C VAL A 61 8.13 -6.98 -9.57
N ILE A 62 8.18 -6.49 -8.33
CA ILE A 62 7.38 -5.38 -7.81
C ILE A 62 8.33 -4.40 -7.14
N SER A 63 8.14 -3.10 -7.39
CA SER A 63 8.92 -2.06 -6.72
C SER A 63 8.42 -1.83 -5.28
N PHE A 64 9.24 -1.17 -4.46
CA PHE A 64 8.83 -0.79 -3.10
C PHE A 64 7.60 0.14 -3.10
N ASP A 65 7.56 1.09 -4.03
CA ASP A 65 6.42 2.00 -4.20
C ASP A 65 5.13 1.23 -4.54
N GLU A 66 5.22 0.30 -5.49
CA GLU A 66 4.11 -0.53 -5.91
C GLU A 66 3.62 -1.47 -4.80
N ALA A 67 4.54 -2.07 -4.03
CA ALA A 67 4.20 -3.01 -2.96
C ALA A 67 3.52 -2.30 -1.78
N THR A 68 4.03 -1.13 -1.37
CA THR A 68 3.40 -0.32 -0.33
C THR A 68 2.09 0.33 -0.80
N GLY A 69 1.97 0.65 -2.09
CA GLY A 69 0.70 1.06 -2.70
C GLY A 69 -0.35 -0.06 -2.71
N LEU A 70 0.06 -1.29 -3.05
CA LEU A 70 -0.79 -2.48 -2.97
C LEU A 70 -1.32 -2.70 -1.55
N LEU A 71 -0.49 -2.49 -0.53
CA LEU A 71 -0.91 -2.60 0.87
C LEU A 71 -2.07 -1.65 1.21
N ILE A 72 -2.01 -0.39 0.78
CA ILE A 72 -3.08 0.60 0.96
C ILE A 72 -4.34 0.15 0.23
N LEU A 73 -4.22 -0.20 -1.05
CA LEU A 73 -5.37 -0.61 -1.86
C LEU A 73 -6.05 -1.87 -1.31
N ALA A 74 -5.27 -2.81 -0.77
CA ALA A 74 -5.78 -4.02 -0.15
C ALA A 74 -6.66 -3.71 1.07
N ASP A 75 -6.28 -2.74 1.91
CA ASP A 75 -7.11 -2.28 3.03
C ASP A 75 -8.37 -1.56 2.54
N VAL A 76 -8.23 -0.60 1.61
CA VAL A 76 -9.34 0.20 1.06
C VAL A 76 -10.43 -0.68 0.43
N TYR A 77 -10.01 -1.73 -0.27
CA TYR A 77 -10.90 -2.62 -1.01
C TYR A 77 -11.18 -3.97 -0.33
N LEU A 78 -10.71 -4.13 0.92
CA LEU A 78 -10.93 -5.30 1.78
C LEU A 78 -10.49 -6.62 1.12
N LEU A 79 -9.24 -6.65 0.65
CA LEU A 79 -8.62 -7.78 -0.05
C LEU A 79 -7.48 -8.37 0.80
N PRO A 80 -7.78 -9.28 1.75
CA PRO A 80 -6.78 -9.80 2.68
C PRO A 80 -5.64 -10.55 1.98
N ASP A 81 -5.94 -11.39 0.98
CA ASP A 81 -4.93 -12.11 0.19
C ASP A 81 -3.91 -11.14 -0.44
N SER A 82 -4.38 -10.00 -0.97
CA SER A 82 -3.52 -8.96 -1.55
C SER A 82 -2.71 -8.21 -0.49
N SER A 83 -3.25 -8.07 0.73
CA SER A 83 -2.50 -7.49 1.85
C SER A 83 -1.36 -8.42 2.27
N GLU A 84 -1.58 -9.73 2.34
CA GLU A 84 -0.55 -10.71 2.65
C GLU A 84 0.56 -10.73 1.60
N GLU A 85 0.19 -10.67 0.32
CA GLU A 85 1.12 -10.56 -0.80
C GLU A 85 1.96 -9.27 -0.72
N ALA A 86 1.33 -8.13 -0.45
CA ALA A 86 2.04 -6.86 -0.27
C ALA A 86 3.05 -6.94 0.89
N ILE A 87 2.63 -7.46 2.04
CA ILE A 87 3.50 -7.65 3.23
C ILE A 87 4.71 -8.52 2.87
N HIS A 88 4.47 -9.63 2.18
CA HIS A 88 5.52 -10.55 1.75
C HIS A 88 6.56 -9.83 0.89
N HIS A 89 6.12 -9.11 -0.13
CA HIS A 89 7.02 -8.37 -1.02
C HIS A 89 7.76 -7.24 -0.32
N ILE A 90 7.08 -6.46 0.53
CA ILE A 90 7.73 -5.37 1.28
C ILE A 90 8.85 -5.94 2.16
N LYS A 91 8.60 -7.03 2.89
CA LYS A 91 9.63 -7.65 3.74
C LYS A 91 10.81 -8.22 2.95
N GLN A 92 10.63 -8.60 1.68
CA GLN A 92 11.72 -9.04 0.80
C GLN A 92 12.53 -7.88 0.22
N LEU A 93 11.89 -6.72 0.01
CA LEU A 93 12.51 -5.53 -0.57
C LEU A 93 13.25 -4.69 0.48
N VAL A 94 12.84 -4.76 1.75
CA VAL A 94 13.49 -4.01 2.83
C VAL A 94 14.71 -4.77 3.34
N ASP A 95 15.88 -4.20 3.07
CA ASP A 95 17.19 -4.70 3.45
C ASP A 95 18.06 -3.59 4.07
N GLU A 96 19.33 -3.88 4.36
CA GLU A 96 20.30 -2.94 4.93
C GLU A 96 20.58 -1.72 4.05
N GLU A 97 20.39 -1.82 2.74
CA GLU A 97 20.64 -0.74 1.77
C GLU A 97 19.42 0.15 1.54
N THR A 98 18.24 -0.25 2.02
CA THR A 98 17.01 0.53 1.91
C THR A 98 17.19 1.93 2.51
N SER A 99 16.82 2.95 1.73
CA SER A 99 16.97 4.35 2.10
C SER A 99 16.10 4.73 3.31
N SER A 100 16.52 5.76 4.05
CA SER A 100 15.73 6.30 5.17
C SER A 100 14.39 6.85 4.70
N GLU A 101 14.37 7.47 3.53
CA GLU A 101 13.18 7.98 2.84
C GLU A 101 12.18 6.86 2.57
N ASP A 102 12.63 5.73 2.04
CA ASP A 102 11.78 4.56 1.78
C ASP A 102 11.24 3.94 3.07
N LEU A 103 12.06 3.85 4.13
CA LEU A 103 11.60 3.36 5.43
C LEU A 103 10.50 4.24 6.03
N LEU A 104 10.69 5.57 5.98
CA LEU A 104 9.70 6.54 6.45
C LEU A 104 8.42 6.51 5.60
N LEU A 105 8.56 6.41 4.28
CA LEU A 105 7.45 6.25 3.36
C LEU A 105 6.68 4.94 3.64
N GLY A 106 7.40 3.85 3.86
CA GLY A 106 6.84 2.55 4.22
C GLY A 106 6.05 2.58 5.53
N TRP A 107 6.60 3.22 6.57
CA TRP A 107 5.89 3.43 7.83
C TRP A 107 4.61 4.26 7.62
N LYS A 108 4.71 5.38 6.89
CA LYS A 108 3.58 6.26 6.60
C LYS A 108 2.46 5.53 5.85
N ARG A 109 2.80 4.75 4.83
CA ARG A 109 1.82 3.96 4.06
C ARG A 109 1.24 2.80 4.86
N SER A 110 2.02 2.21 5.78
CA SER A 110 1.51 1.19 6.70
C SER A 110 0.48 1.76 7.69
N ARG A 111 0.70 2.99 8.16
CA ARG A 111 -0.27 3.75 8.96
C ARG A 111 -1.54 4.05 8.16
N GLU A 112 -1.41 4.51 6.91
CA GLU A 112 -2.55 4.76 6.02
C GLU A 112 -3.37 3.49 5.75
N ALA A 113 -2.70 2.35 5.52
CA ALA A 113 -3.32 1.04 5.34
C ALA A 113 -3.84 0.40 6.65
N ARG A 114 -3.75 1.10 7.79
CA ARG A 114 -4.13 0.60 9.13
C ARG A 114 -3.49 -0.76 9.47
N ASN A 115 -2.29 -0.99 8.96
CA ASN A 115 -1.55 -2.24 9.14
C ASN A 115 -0.52 -2.09 10.27
N ASP A 116 -0.96 -2.39 11.50
CA ASP A 116 -0.12 -2.27 12.70
C ASP A 116 1.12 -3.17 12.68
N GLU A 117 1.06 -4.33 12.01
CA GLU A 117 2.20 -5.22 11.88
C GLU A 117 3.32 -4.54 11.09
N MET A 118 3.00 -4.03 9.90
CA MET A 118 3.96 -3.34 9.06
C MET A 118 4.42 -2.02 9.65
N LYS A 119 3.53 -1.30 10.35
CA LYS A 119 3.91 -0.08 11.09
C LYS A 119 5.00 -0.37 12.11
N ARG A 120 4.84 -1.44 12.92
CA ARG A 120 5.86 -1.88 13.88
C ARG A 120 7.13 -2.39 13.20
N PHE A 121 6.99 -3.13 12.10
CA PHE A 121 8.14 -3.59 11.31
C PHE A 121 9.02 -2.41 10.88
N PHE A 122 8.44 -1.40 10.22
CA PHE A 122 9.20 -0.22 9.80
C PHE A 122 9.73 0.58 10.98
N ALA A 123 8.94 0.79 12.04
CA ALA A 123 9.40 1.49 13.24
C ALA A 123 10.61 0.80 13.89
N SER A 124 10.64 -0.54 13.90
CA SER A 124 11.78 -1.29 14.43
C SER A 124 13.04 -1.12 13.56
N THR A 125 12.88 -1.08 12.24
CA THR A 125 13.99 -0.86 11.30
C THR A 125 14.51 0.57 11.39
N ILE A 126 13.61 1.55 11.49
CA ILE A 126 13.92 2.97 11.69
C ILE A 126 14.69 3.17 13.00
N ALA A 127 14.23 2.61 14.11
CA ALA A 127 14.89 2.73 15.41
C ALA A 127 16.35 2.27 15.38
N LYS A 128 16.68 1.26 14.56
CA LYS A 128 18.04 0.73 14.42
C LYS A 128 18.97 1.60 13.58
N ARG A 129 18.42 2.44 12.68
CA ARG A 129 19.19 3.27 11.74
C ARG A 129 19.23 4.75 12.10
N ASP A 130 18.42 5.17 13.06
CA ASP A 130 18.27 6.54 13.55
C ASP A 130 18.11 7.62 12.45
N PRO A 131 17.16 7.47 11.50
CA PRO A 131 16.87 8.55 10.55
C PRO A 131 16.15 9.73 11.23
N LEU A 132 15.70 9.58 12.48
CA LEU A 132 15.01 10.63 13.24
C LEU A 132 15.91 11.83 13.55
N SER A 133 17.23 11.65 13.47
CA SER A 133 18.24 12.70 13.62
C SER A 133 18.38 13.63 12.39
N GLN A 134 17.65 13.38 11.30
CA GLN A 134 17.69 14.15 10.05
C GLN A 134 16.35 14.90 9.82
N PRO A 135 16.22 16.18 10.25
CA PRO A 135 14.98 16.94 10.17
C PRO A 135 14.40 17.08 8.77
N GLU A 136 15.25 17.12 7.75
CA GLU A 136 14.90 17.24 6.33
C GLU A 136 13.98 16.10 5.85
N LEU A 137 14.08 14.91 6.45
CA LEU A 137 13.26 13.76 6.08
C LEU A 137 11.79 13.90 6.52
N PHE A 138 11.50 14.85 7.40
CA PHE A 138 10.16 15.13 7.95
C PHE A 138 9.52 16.36 7.33
N GLU A 139 10.10 16.94 6.28
CA GLU A 139 9.49 18.08 5.58
C GLU A 139 8.09 17.69 5.06
N GLY A 140 7.09 18.50 5.41
CA GLY A 140 5.68 18.25 5.06
C GLY A 140 4.95 17.24 5.94
N TRP A 141 5.59 16.68 6.98
CA TRP A 141 4.92 15.84 7.97
C TRP A 141 4.17 16.70 8.99
N ASP A 142 2.95 16.31 9.32
CA ASP A 142 2.23 16.92 10.43
C ASP A 142 2.81 16.45 11.78
N LYS A 143 2.59 17.27 12.81
CA LYS A 143 3.12 17.03 14.16
C LYS A 143 2.65 15.69 14.73
N ASP A 144 1.40 15.31 14.48
CA ASP A 144 0.82 14.11 15.06
C ASP A 144 1.47 12.85 14.47
N MET A 145 1.77 12.89 13.18
CA MET A 145 2.48 11.82 12.47
C MET A 145 3.93 11.67 12.98
N CYS A 146 4.64 12.77 13.20
CA CYS A 146 5.99 12.72 13.79
C CYS A 146 5.97 12.16 15.22
N VAL A 147 5.01 12.59 16.04
CA VAL A 147 4.84 12.08 17.41
C VAL A 147 4.50 10.60 17.40
N GLU A 148 3.59 10.16 16.52
CA GLU A 148 3.20 8.76 16.42
C GLU A 148 4.38 7.87 16.01
N LEU A 149 5.15 8.28 14.99
CA LEU A 149 6.36 7.56 14.59
C LEU A 149 7.37 7.46 15.74
N TYR A 150 7.61 8.57 16.45
CA TYR A 150 8.53 8.60 17.58
C TYR A 150 8.08 7.66 18.72
N LEU A 151 6.77 7.59 19.00
CA LEU A 151 6.23 6.65 19.98
C LEU A 151 6.37 5.20 19.53
N ASP A 152 6.11 4.92 18.25
CA ASP A 152 6.28 3.58 17.69
C ASP A 152 7.74 3.11 17.74
N THR A 153 8.71 4.00 17.46
CA THR A 153 10.15 3.68 17.53
C THR A 153 10.64 3.54 18.98
N LEU A 154 10.12 4.30 19.93
CA LEU A 154 10.44 4.09 21.35
C LEU A 154 9.86 2.77 21.88
N ALA A 155 8.66 2.39 21.43
CA ALA A 155 8.01 1.15 21.83
C ALA A 155 8.76 -0.10 21.36
N THR A 156 9.57 -0.01 20.30
CA THR A 156 10.41 -1.13 19.83
C THR A 156 11.68 -1.27 20.66
N ILE A 157 12.32 -0.15 21.03
CA ILE A 157 13.55 -0.15 21.86
C ILE A 157 13.30 -0.71 23.27
N THR A 158 12.14 -0.41 23.86
CA THR A 158 11.80 -0.83 25.23
C THR A 158 11.45 -2.33 25.38
N ARG A 159 11.35 -3.07 24.27
CA ARG A 159 10.97 -4.50 24.25
C ARG A 159 12.16 -5.44 24.01
N GLU A 160 13.34 -4.91 23.69
CA GLU A 160 14.60 -5.65 23.60
C GLU A 160 15.33 -5.64 24.96
#